data_AF-A0A9W5YYG6-F1
#
_entry.id   AF-A0A9W5YYG6-F1
#
_cell.length_a   1.000
_cell.length_b   1.000
_cell.length_c   1.000
_cell.angle_alpha   90.00
_cell.angle_beta   90.00
_cell.angle_gamma   90.00
#
_symmetry.space_group_name_H-M   'P 1'
#
loop_
_entity.id
_entity.type
_entity.pdbx_description
1 polymer ?
#
loop_
_entity_poly.entity_id
_entity_poly.type
_entity_poly.pdbx_seq_one_letter_code
_entity_poly.pdbx_strand_id
1 'polypeptide(L)'
;MSAKTFNLLTETGVVLSSMGGRVPIDTMLRLADAAGFTGRILSMSWKVQSETDSVIEGCTTQQEKGLGPFYFYRASTLRRVFGHLTAAEAGLRALEIENELLPDRLDAVTALKAHRHGIDIGHPVIIMASTRR
;
A
#
# COMPACT_ATOMS: atom_id res chain seq x y z
N MET A 1 -21.98 10.37 5.84
CA MET A 1 -21.87 9.64 7.13
C MET A 1 -20.70 10.24 7.89
N SER A 2 -20.92 10.79 9.09
CA SER A 2 -19.81 11.20 9.96
C SER A 2 -19.27 9.96 10.67
N ALA A 3 -17.99 9.66 10.50
CA ALA A 3 -17.34 8.59 11.25
C ALA A 3 -17.32 8.98 12.74
N LYS A 4 -17.83 8.12 13.62
CA LYS A 4 -17.76 8.36 15.07
C LYS A 4 -16.30 8.32 15.52
N THR A 5 -15.81 9.40 16.11
CA THR A 5 -14.49 9.47 16.74
C THR A 5 -14.57 8.97 18.18
N PHE A 6 -13.77 7.97 18.53
CA PHE A 6 -13.81 7.32 19.84
C PHE A 6 -12.80 7.91 20.86
N ASN A 7 -12.11 9.02 20.55
CA ASN A 7 -11.10 9.65 21.40
C ASN A 7 -10.12 8.66 22.07
N LEU A 8 -9.69 7.64 21.33
CA LEU A 8 -8.83 6.55 21.84
C LEU A 8 -7.37 6.96 22.05
N LEU A 9 -6.97 8.11 21.53
CA LEU A 9 -5.59 8.59 21.56
C LEU A 9 -5.45 9.75 22.52
N THR A 10 -4.36 9.75 23.30
CA THR A 10 -3.89 10.93 24.04
C THR A 10 -3.44 12.03 23.06
N GLU A 11 -3.16 13.22 23.59
CA GLU A 11 -2.65 14.35 22.79
C GLU A 11 -1.33 14.01 22.07
N THR A 12 -0.47 13.24 22.72
CA THR A 12 0.81 12.76 22.18
C THR A 12 0.73 11.37 21.55
N GLY A 13 -0.47 10.83 21.40
CA GLY A 13 -0.69 9.48 20.86
C GLY A 13 -0.33 9.41 19.38
N VAL A 14 0.24 8.28 18.97
CA VAL A 14 0.61 8.00 17.58
C VAL A 14 -0.08 6.72 17.12
N VAL A 15 -0.69 6.75 15.94
CA VAL A 15 -1.18 5.54 15.27
C VAL A 15 -0.10 5.05 14.32
N LEU A 16 0.31 3.79 14.47
CA LEU A 16 1.15 3.10 13.50
C LEU A 16 0.28 2.18 12.67
N SER A 17 0.19 2.46 11.37
CA SER A 17 -0.59 1.69 10.41
C SER A 17 0.36 0.90 9.51
N SER A 18 0.19 -0.42 9.48
CA SER A 18 0.77 -1.28 8.46
C SER A 18 -0.22 -1.45 7.31
N MET A 19 0.11 -0.93 6.14
CA MET A 19 -0.79 -0.87 4.99
C MET A 19 -0.12 -1.53 3.78
N GLY A 20 -0.91 -2.28 3.01
CA GLY A 20 -0.47 -2.71 1.70
C GLY A 20 -0.46 -1.51 0.74
N GLY A 21 0.66 -1.26 0.08
CA GLY A 21 0.83 -0.28 -1.01
C GLY A 21 0.11 -0.67 -2.29
N ARG A 22 -1.14 -1.12 -2.15
CA ARG A 22 -2.08 -1.44 -3.24
C ARG A 22 -2.91 -0.23 -3.65
N VAL A 23 -2.87 0.84 -2.85
CA VAL A 23 -3.43 2.15 -3.17
C VAL A 23 -2.29 3.17 -3.16
N PRO A 24 -2.44 4.31 -3.87
CA PRO A 24 -1.40 5.33 -3.89
C PRO A 24 -1.04 5.85 -2.49
N ILE A 25 0.24 6.16 -2.27
CA ILE A 25 0.71 6.75 -1.00
C ILE A 25 -0.02 8.07 -0.72
N ASP A 26 -0.27 8.89 -1.75
CA ASP A 26 -1.03 10.13 -1.62
C ASP A 26 -2.45 9.89 -1.05
N THR A 27 -3.11 8.80 -1.46
CA THR A 27 -4.42 8.42 -0.89
C THR A 27 -4.32 8.11 0.60
N MET A 28 -3.26 7.40 1.03
CA MET A 28 -3.04 7.08 2.45
C MET A 28 -2.77 8.34 3.28
N LEU A 29 -1.96 9.27 2.77
CA LEU A 29 -1.65 10.53 3.43
C LEU A 29 -2.88 11.44 3.52
N ARG A 30 -3.68 11.54 2.45
CA ARG A 30 -4.95 12.28 2.46
C ARG A 30 -5.97 11.67 3.42
N LEU A 31 -5.98 10.35 3.59
CA LEU A 31 -6.83 9.70 4.59
C LEU A 31 -6.45 10.13 6.02
N ALA A 32 -5.16 10.16 6.34
CA ALA A 32 -4.69 10.68 7.62
C ALA A 32 -5.09 12.16 7.80
N ASP A 33 -4.88 12.97 6.76
CA ASP A 33 -5.24 14.39 6.75
C ASP A 33 -6.74 14.62 7.03
N ALA A 34 -7.61 13.90 6.30
CA ALA A 34 -9.07 13.97 6.45
C ALA A 34 -9.55 13.49 7.82
N ALA A 35 -8.78 12.64 8.50
CA ALA A 35 -9.05 12.18 9.86
C ALA A 35 -8.52 13.15 10.94
N GLY A 36 -7.89 14.27 10.56
CA GLY A 36 -7.33 15.25 11.50
C GLY A 36 -5.92 14.92 11.99
N PHE A 37 -5.18 14.08 11.28
CA PHE A 37 -3.81 13.67 11.60
C PHE A 37 -2.81 14.17 10.56
N THR A 38 -1.54 14.24 10.94
CA THR A 38 -0.42 14.34 10.01
C THR A 38 0.16 12.94 9.78
N GLY A 39 0.02 12.44 8.56
CA GLY A 39 0.62 11.17 8.14
C GLY A 39 2.09 11.32 7.73
N ARG A 40 2.94 10.38 8.13
CA ARG A 40 4.36 10.29 7.74
C ARG A 40 4.74 8.83 7.49
N ILE A 41 5.36 8.57 6.34
CA ILE A 41 5.89 7.24 6.02
C ILE A 41 7.16 7.02 6.83
N LEU A 42 7.21 5.94 7.61
CA LEU A 42 8.37 5.57 8.43
C LEU A 42 9.24 4.52 7.76
N SER A 43 8.61 3.54 7.13
CA SER A 43 9.32 2.49 6.40
C SER A 43 8.48 1.97 5.24
N MET A 44 9.16 1.45 4.24
CA MET A 44 8.56 0.80 3.09
C MET A 44 9.32 -0.49 2.82
N SER A 45 8.61 -1.56 2.57
CA SER A 45 9.17 -2.85 2.16
C SER A 45 8.26 -3.45 1.10
N TRP A 46 8.40 -4.74 0.82
CA TRP A 46 7.49 -5.46 -0.04
C TRP A 46 7.36 -6.90 0.41
N LYS A 47 6.31 -7.57 -0.04
CA LYS A 47 6.15 -9.01 0.12
C LYS A 47 5.48 -9.63 -1.09
N VAL A 48 5.75 -10.92 -1.29
CA VAL A 48 4.87 -11.77 -2.11
C VAL A 48 3.50 -11.79 -1.44
N GLN A 49 2.45 -11.65 -2.23
CA GLN A 49 1.08 -11.69 -1.75
C GLN A 49 0.81 -13.09 -1.18
N SER A 50 0.42 -13.14 0.09
CA SER A 50 -0.15 -14.34 0.70
C SER A 50 -1.63 -14.42 0.37
N GLU A 51 -2.21 -15.62 0.33
CA GLU A 51 -3.66 -15.79 0.09
C GLU A 51 -4.09 -15.10 -1.21
N THR A 52 -3.28 -15.27 -2.25
CA THR A 52 -3.37 -14.50 -3.51
C THR A 52 -4.75 -14.59 -4.15
N ASP A 53 -5.35 -15.79 -4.15
CA ASP A 53 -6.70 -15.98 -4.69
C ASP A 53 -7.70 -15.12 -3.94
N SER A 54 -7.80 -15.23 -2.62
CA SER A 54 -8.81 -14.48 -1.85
C SER A 54 -8.59 -12.96 -1.91
N VAL A 55 -7.34 -12.50 -1.79
CA VAL A 55 -7.01 -11.06 -1.74
C VAL A 55 -7.15 -10.42 -3.11
N ILE A 56 -6.57 -11.01 -4.16
CA ILE A 56 -6.61 -10.41 -5.50
C ILE A 56 -8.01 -10.56 -6.12
N GLU A 57 -8.73 -11.66 -5.90
CA GLU A 57 -10.13 -11.77 -6.33
C GLU A 57 -11.03 -10.77 -5.62
N GLY A 58 -10.82 -10.55 -4.32
CA GLY A 58 -11.52 -9.52 -3.55
C GLY A 58 -11.29 -8.12 -4.15
N CYS A 59 -10.03 -7.76 -4.40
CA CYS A 59 -9.69 -6.49 -5.06
C CYS A 59 -10.29 -6.40 -6.48
N THR A 60 -10.27 -7.48 -7.25
CA THR A 60 -10.85 -7.56 -8.60
C THR A 60 -12.34 -7.25 -8.56
N THR A 61 -13.07 -7.93 -7.68
CA THR A 61 -14.51 -7.74 -7.48
C THR A 61 -14.86 -6.29 -7.11
N GLN A 62 -14.05 -5.66 -6.26
CA GLN A 62 -14.26 -4.26 -5.88
C GLN A 62 -13.92 -3.29 -7.04
N GLN A 63 -12.87 -3.59 -7.80
CA GLN A 63 -12.49 -2.81 -8.97
C GLN A 63 -13.55 -2.83 -10.08
N GLU A 64 -14.16 -3.98 -10.32
CA GLU A 64 -15.29 -4.11 -11.26
C GLU A 64 -16.53 -3.33 -10.81
N LYS A 65 -16.68 -3.09 -9.49
CA LYS A 65 -17.72 -2.22 -8.92
C LYS A 65 -17.33 -0.73 -8.91
N GLY A 66 -16.20 -0.37 -9.50
CA GLY A 66 -15.70 1.01 -9.58
C GLY A 66 -14.91 1.49 -8.36
N LEU A 67 -14.56 0.60 -7.42
CA LEU A 67 -13.71 0.93 -6.27
C LEU A 67 -12.25 0.62 -6.56
N GLY A 68 -11.34 1.53 -6.24
CA GLY A 68 -9.91 1.38 -6.53
C GLY A 68 -9.37 2.63 -7.23
N PRO A 69 -8.35 2.50 -8.09
CA PRO A 69 -7.70 1.27 -8.54
C PRO A 69 -6.83 0.58 -7.46
N PHE A 70 -6.68 -0.74 -7.57
CA PHE A 70 -5.75 -1.53 -6.73
C PHE A 70 -4.56 -2.01 -7.54
N TYR A 71 -3.37 -1.90 -6.98
CA TYR A 71 -2.12 -2.13 -7.69
C TYR A 71 -1.28 -3.24 -7.08
N PHE A 72 -0.73 -4.06 -7.96
CA PHE A 72 0.18 -5.15 -7.67
C PHE A 72 1.35 -5.14 -8.65
N TYR A 73 2.36 -5.94 -8.35
CA TYR A 73 3.58 -6.03 -9.15
C TYR A 73 4.08 -7.47 -9.20
N ARG A 74 4.87 -7.80 -10.21
CA ARG A 74 5.62 -9.07 -10.21
C ARG A 74 6.64 -9.03 -9.07
N ALA A 75 6.81 -10.14 -8.36
CA ALA A 75 7.79 -10.24 -7.28
C ALA A 75 9.23 -9.96 -7.77
N SER A 76 9.55 -10.30 -9.02
CA SER A 76 10.83 -9.99 -9.65
C SER A 76 11.09 -8.48 -9.78
N THR A 77 10.07 -7.71 -10.18
CA THR A 77 10.14 -6.24 -10.21
C THR A 77 10.40 -5.68 -8.81
N LEU A 78 9.64 -6.12 -7.82
CA LEU A 78 9.81 -5.64 -6.45
C LEU A 78 11.20 -5.98 -5.89
N ARG A 79 11.68 -7.20 -6.14
CA ARG A 79 13.03 -7.61 -5.74
C ARG A 79 14.11 -6.73 -6.36
N ARG A 80 13.96 -6.33 -7.63
CA ARG A 80 14.90 -5.44 -8.31
C ARG A 80 14.90 -4.04 -7.68
N VAL A 81 13.72 -3.45 -7.50
CA VAL A 81 13.56 -2.08 -6.98
C VAL A 81 14.02 -1.97 -5.53
N PHE A 82 13.63 -2.92 -4.67
CA PHE A 82 13.93 -2.88 -3.24
C PHE A 82 15.22 -3.59 -2.84
N GLY A 83 15.83 -4.38 -3.73
CA GLY A 83 16.89 -5.34 -3.36
C GLY A 83 18.18 -4.72 -2.79
N HIS A 84 18.37 -3.41 -2.99
CA HIS A 84 19.54 -2.66 -2.50
C HIS A 84 19.19 -1.68 -1.37
N LEU A 85 17.96 -1.69 -0.86
CA LEU A 85 17.46 -0.74 0.12
C LEU A 85 17.05 -1.46 1.41
N THR A 86 17.41 -0.88 2.55
CA THR A 86 16.75 -1.19 3.82
C THR A 86 15.32 -0.62 3.82
N ALA A 87 14.46 -1.15 4.70
CA ALA A 87 13.09 -0.67 4.78
C ALA A 87 12.98 0.81 5.19
N ALA A 88 13.94 1.31 5.98
CA ALA A 88 14.00 2.72 6.38
C ALA A 88 14.39 3.62 5.21
N GLU A 89 15.43 3.26 4.45
CA GLU A 89 15.85 3.99 3.23
C GLU A 89 14.73 4.04 2.19
N ALA A 90 14.04 2.92 1.98
CA ALA A 90 12.88 2.87 1.10
C ALA A 90 11.72 3.74 1.62
N GLY A 91 11.54 3.83 2.95
CA GLY A 91 10.56 4.73 3.56
C GLY A 91 10.82 6.20 3.28
N LEU A 92 12.09 6.63 3.37
CA LEU A 92 12.50 8.01 3.06
C LEU A 92 12.26 8.38 1.59
N ARG A 93 12.28 7.39 0.70
CA ARG A 93 12.12 7.56 -0.75
C ARG A 93 10.80 7.00 -1.27
N ALA A 94 9.79 6.83 -0.40
CA ALA A 94 8.60 6.05 -0.73
C ALA A 94 7.85 6.56 -1.97
N LEU A 95 7.73 7.89 -2.15
CA LEU A 95 7.11 8.50 -3.33
C LEU A 95 7.93 8.31 -4.60
N GLU A 96 9.27 8.35 -4.50
CA GLU A 96 10.16 8.07 -5.64
C GLU A 96 10.02 6.61 -6.08
N ILE A 97 10.00 5.68 -5.11
CA ILE A 97 9.82 4.25 -5.37
C ILE A 97 8.44 3.98 -5.99
N GLU A 98 7.39 4.63 -5.49
CA GLU A 98 6.06 4.53 -6.09
C GLU A 98 6.07 4.97 -7.55
N ASN A 99 6.79 6.05 -7.89
CA ASN A 99 6.98 6.51 -9.25
C ASN A 99 7.81 5.56 -10.11
N GLU A 100 8.90 4.99 -9.58
CA GLU A 100 9.73 4.01 -10.27
C GLU A 100 8.95 2.74 -10.63
N LEU A 101 7.99 2.36 -9.78
CA LEU A 101 7.14 1.19 -9.98
C LEU A 101 6.01 1.43 -11.00
N LEU A 102 5.66 2.67 -11.35
CA LEU A 102 4.53 2.98 -12.24
C LEU A 102 4.51 2.19 -13.56
N PRO A 103 5.65 2.02 -14.29
CA PRO A 103 5.64 1.31 -15.56
C PRO A 103 5.32 -0.18 -15.45
N ASP A 104 5.59 -0.79 -14.29
CA ASP A 104 5.45 -2.24 -14.06
C ASP A 104 4.15 -2.61 -13.32
N ARG A 105 3.28 -1.61 -13.11
CA ARG A 105 2.05 -1.72 -12.34
C ARG A 105 1.04 -2.64 -13.02
N LEU A 106 0.50 -3.59 -12.25
CA LEU A 106 -0.62 -4.43 -12.63
C LEU A 106 -1.85 -4.00 -11.84
N ASP A 107 -2.97 -3.80 -12.51
CA ASP A 107 -4.25 -3.70 -11.81
C ASP A 107 -4.70 -5.06 -11.25
N ALA A 108 -5.74 -5.10 -10.42
CA ALA A 108 -6.17 -6.33 -9.76
C ALA A 108 -6.52 -7.46 -10.76
N VAL A 109 -7.21 -7.12 -11.85
CA VAL A 109 -7.61 -8.08 -12.91
C VAL A 109 -6.37 -8.69 -13.58
N THR A 110 -5.41 -7.84 -13.98
CA THR A 110 -4.19 -8.27 -14.66
C THR A 110 -3.29 -9.07 -13.72
N ALA A 111 -3.21 -8.66 -12.45
CA ALA A 111 -2.48 -9.38 -11.42
C ALA A 111 -3.06 -10.78 -11.17
N LEU A 112 -4.38 -10.91 -11.09
CA LEU A 112 -5.06 -12.20 -10.93
C LEU A 112 -4.77 -13.12 -12.11
N LYS A 113 -4.86 -12.59 -13.34
CA LYS A 113 -4.52 -13.34 -14.55
C LYS A 113 -3.07 -13.80 -14.50
N ALA A 114 -2.12 -12.93 -14.17
CA ALA A 114 -0.70 -13.28 -14.07
C ALA A 114 -0.47 -14.37 -13.00
N HIS A 115 -1.11 -14.25 -11.83
CA HIS A 115 -1.03 -15.26 -10.77
C HIS A 115 -1.49 -16.64 -11.25
N ARG A 116 -2.63 -16.71 -11.95
CA ARG A 116 -3.15 -17.97 -12.53
C ARG A 116 -2.23 -18.60 -13.58
N HIS A 117 -1.29 -17.83 -14.15
CA HIS A 117 -0.24 -18.34 -15.04
C HIS A 117 1.06 -18.68 -14.30
N GLY A 118 1.02 -18.78 -12.96
CA GLY A 118 2.18 -19.17 -12.14
C GLY A 118 3.17 -18.04 -11.86
N ILE A 119 2.77 -16.77 -12.06
CA ILE A 119 3.64 -15.63 -11.74
C ILE A 119 3.45 -15.24 -10.27
N ASP A 120 4.56 -15.11 -9.54
CA ASP A 120 4.54 -14.56 -8.18
C ASP A 120 4.18 -13.08 -8.20
N ILE A 121 3.06 -12.76 -7.54
CA ILE A 121 2.56 -11.40 -7.41
C ILE A 121 2.86 -10.89 -6.00
N GLY A 122 3.25 -9.63 -5.89
CA GLY A 122 3.50 -8.95 -4.64
C GLY A 122 2.99 -7.52 -4.64
N HIS A 123 3.23 -6.85 -3.52
CA HIS A 123 2.92 -5.44 -3.33
C HIS A 123 3.90 -4.81 -2.33
N PRO A 124 4.11 -3.48 -2.38
CA PRO A 124 4.78 -2.77 -1.31
C PRO A 124 4.01 -2.89 0.01
N VAL A 125 4.70 -2.80 1.14
CA VAL A 125 4.14 -2.71 2.48
C VAL A 125 4.68 -1.44 3.12
N ILE A 126 3.79 -0.62 3.64
CA ILE A 126 4.08 0.72 4.13
C ILE A 126 3.76 0.76 5.63
N ILE A 127 4.71 1.24 6.43
CA ILE A 127 4.44 1.65 7.80
C ILE A 127 4.30 3.17 7.82
N MET A 128 3.12 3.64 8.22
CA MET A 128 2.82 5.06 8.36
C MET A 128 2.55 5.38 9.82
N ALA A 129 3.14 6.46 10.31
CA ALA A 129 2.75 7.11 11.54
C ALA A 129 1.74 8.22 11.26
N SER A 130 0.66 8.25 12.03
CA SER A 130 -0.29 9.36 12.06
C SER A 130 -0.26 9.99 13.45
N THR A 131 0.15 11.25 13.52
CA THR A 131 0.17 12.05 14.77
C THR A 131 -0.95 13.08 14.72
N ARG A 132 -1.49 13.48 15.88
CA ARG A 132 -2.39 14.64 15.91
C ARG A 132 -1.66 15.88 15.37
N ARG A 133 -2.41 16.78 14.74
CA ARG A 133 -1.90 18.10 14.33
C ARG A 133 -1.66 18.98 15.55
#